data_AF-A0A177LUT0-F1
#
_entry.id   AF-A0A177LUT0-F1
#
_cell.length_a   1.000
_cell.length_b   1.000
_cell.length_c   1.000
_cell.angle_alpha   90.00
_cell.angle_beta   90.00
_cell.angle_gamma   90.00
#
_symmetry.space_group_name_H-M   'P 1'
#
loop_
_entity.id
_entity.type
_entity.pdbx_description
1 polymer ?
#
loop_
_entity_poly.entity_id
_entity_poly.type
_entity_poly.pdbx_seq_one_letter_code
_entity_poly.pdbx_strand_id
1 'polypeptide(L)'
;MDILKLSYLIGVYDPANDDTWPWHFQYEYGQYLSAKHRVCGRARAAEFATEKEARDFYFLWKHARAFKFELIPVQYWVTGPDPVYPPEHPRSILRAILAHEPHPVRVTASFWFYDQDISTLYSGKTLKKHREALLKYGIDIDQPRPEHLEIKPEQPVIQEPEKRVLTLIK
;
A
#
# COMPACT_ATOMS: atom_id res chain seq x y z
N MET A 1 -2.31 8.12 -3.15
CA MET A 1 -2.60 7.02 -2.18
C MET A 1 -1.28 6.37 -1.76
N ASP A 2 -1.08 6.04 -0.48
CA ASP A 2 0.11 5.30 -0.06
C ASP A 2 -0.09 3.79 -0.28
N ILE A 3 0.88 3.16 -0.93
CA ILE A 3 0.90 1.74 -1.24
C ILE A 3 1.95 1.09 -0.34
N LEU A 4 1.55 0.05 0.38
CA LEU A 4 2.49 -0.77 1.13
C LEU A 4 3.30 -1.63 0.17
N LYS A 5 4.62 -1.46 0.15
CA LYS A 5 5.55 -2.30 -0.60
C LYS A 5 6.35 -3.19 0.33
N LEU A 6 6.74 -4.34 -0.19
CA LEU A 6 7.63 -5.30 0.44
C LEU A 6 8.96 -5.32 -0.31
N SER A 7 10.06 -5.26 0.43
CA SER A 7 11.41 -5.51 -0.08
C SER A 7 12.11 -6.55 0.78
N TYR A 8 13.17 -7.13 0.26
CA TYR A 8 14.00 -8.11 0.95
C TYR A 8 15.42 -7.58 1.07
N LEU A 9 15.96 -7.61 2.29
CA LEU A 9 17.38 -7.39 2.56
C LEU A 9 18.07 -8.74 2.81
N ILE A 10 19.39 -8.77 2.66
CA ILE A 10 20.20 -9.96 2.95
C ILE A 10 21.00 -9.71 4.21
N GLY A 11 20.59 -10.33 5.32
CA GLY A 11 21.40 -10.43 6.54
C GLY A 11 22.44 -11.53 6.37
N VAL A 12 23.68 -11.31 6.80
CA VAL A 12 24.76 -12.30 6.72
C VAL A 12 25.40 -12.48 8.09
N TYR A 13 25.83 -13.70 8.39
CA TYR A 13 26.58 -14.01 9.61
C TYR A 13 27.66 -15.06 9.35
N ASP A 14 28.71 -15.05 10.16
CA ASP A 14 29.79 -16.02 10.09
C ASP A 14 29.56 -17.13 11.14
N PRO A 15 29.23 -18.36 10.72
CA PRO A 15 28.97 -19.47 11.64
C PRO A 15 30.20 -19.86 12.48
N ALA A 16 31.42 -19.46 12.08
CA ALA A 16 32.60 -19.67 12.90
C ALA A 16 32.62 -18.82 14.18
N ASN A 17 31.92 -17.68 14.19
CA ASN A 17 31.86 -16.76 15.32
C ASN A 17 30.52 -16.83 16.08
N ASP A 18 29.46 -17.28 15.42
CA ASP A 18 28.12 -17.44 16.00
C ASP A 18 27.35 -18.52 15.23
N ASP A 19 27.22 -19.71 15.82
CA ASP A 19 26.50 -20.86 15.24
C ASP A 19 25.05 -20.96 15.76
N THR A 20 24.51 -19.90 16.38
CA THR A 20 23.12 -19.93 16.85
C THR A 20 22.16 -19.89 15.67
N TRP A 21 21.34 -20.95 15.51
CA TRP A 21 20.28 -21.02 14.52
C TRP A 21 18.91 -21.34 15.19
N PRO A 22 17.80 -20.66 14.80
CA PRO A 22 17.77 -19.52 13.89
C PRO A 22 18.47 -18.32 14.54
N TRP A 23 19.36 -17.69 13.79
CA TRP A 23 19.94 -16.45 14.24
C TRP A 23 18.83 -15.40 14.21
N HIS A 24 18.44 -14.87 15.36
CA HIS A 24 17.46 -13.79 15.41
C HIS A 24 18.20 -12.47 15.21
N PHE A 25 18.18 -11.98 13.97
CA PHE A 25 18.78 -10.72 13.59
C PHE A 25 18.35 -9.58 14.53
N GLN A 26 19.31 -8.93 15.21
CA GLN A 26 19.04 -7.66 15.89
C GLN A 26 19.06 -6.54 14.85
N TYR A 27 17.87 -6.01 14.51
CA TYR A 27 17.65 -5.05 13.42
C TYR A 27 18.64 -3.88 13.35
N GLU A 28 19.17 -3.43 14.50
CA GLU A 28 20.10 -2.31 14.60
C GLU A 28 21.59 -2.66 14.46
N TYR A 29 22.00 -3.89 14.80
CA TYR A 29 23.44 -4.25 14.91
C TYR A 29 23.89 -5.35 13.97
N GLY A 30 22.97 -6.03 13.29
CA GLY A 30 23.38 -7.13 12.42
C GLY A 30 24.06 -6.66 11.13
N GLN A 31 24.72 -7.62 10.48
CA GLN A 31 25.49 -7.41 9.27
C GLN A 31 24.64 -7.73 8.03
N TYR A 32 24.74 -6.89 7.02
CA TYR A 32 23.99 -7.00 5.77
C TYR A 32 24.93 -7.05 4.57
N LEU A 33 24.42 -7.53 3.44
CA LEU A 33 25.11 -7.47 2.17
C LEU A 33 24.69 -6.22 1.38
N SER A 34 25.65 -5.35 1.06
CA SER A 34 25.42 -4.18 0.21
C SER A 34 25.36 -4.54 -1.28
N ALA A 35 24.87 -3.61 -2.10
CA ALA A 35 24.80 -3.75 -3.56
C ALA A 35 26.17 -3.96 -4.22
N LYS A 36 27.27 -3.65 -3.52
CA LYS A 36 28.65 -3.86 -3.98
C LYS A 36 29.28 -5.14 -3.41
N HIS A 37 28.47 -6.08 -2.91
CA HIS A 37 28.93 -7.34 -2.30
C HIS A 37 29.90 -7.14 -1.12
N ARG A 38 29.69 -6.08 -0.33
CA ARG A 38 30.45 -5.81 0.91
C ARG A 38 29.53 -5.95 2.11
N VAL A 39 30.06 -6.52 3.20
CA VAL A 39 29.40 -6.52 4.50
C VAL A 39 29.23 -5.07 4.98
N CYS A 40 28.03 -4.72 5.42
CA CYS A 40 27.67 -3.38 5.85
C CYS A 40 26.60 -3.40 6.95
N GLY A 41 26.28 -2.23 7.52
CA GLY A 41 25.08 -2.05 8.34
C GLY A 41 23.83 -1.81 7.47
N ARG A 42 22.65 -1.84 8.12
CA ARG A 42 21.32 -1.76 7.48
C ARG A 42 21.17 -0.65 6.46
N ALA A 43 21.62 0.56 6.78
CA ALA A 43 21.45 1.76 5.95
C ALA A 43 22.11 1.66 4.55
N ARG A 44 22.98 0.67 4.31
CA ARG A 44 23.66 0.43 3.03
C ARG A 44 23.34 -0.94 2.43
N ALA A 45 22.40 -1.67 3.02
CA ALA A 45 21.99 -2.98 2.54
C ALA A 45 21.40 -2.86 1.14
N ALA A 46 21.63 -3.88 0.30
CA ALA A 46 20.91 -3.99 -0.95
C ALA A 46 19.46 -4.39 -0.67
N GLU A 47 18.53 -3.79 -1.43
CA GLU A 47 17.11 -4.09 -1.37
C GLU A 47 16.68 -4.79 -2.66
N PHE A 48 15.86 -5.83 -2.52
CA PHE A 48 15.37 -6.63 -3.63
C PHE A 48 13.84 -6.70 -3.60
N ALA A 49 13.21 -6.74 -4.78
CA ALA A 49 11.76 -6.82 -4.87
C ALA A 49 11.25 -8.23 -4.56
N THR A 50 12.09 -9.25 -4.77
CA THR A 50 11.71 -10.65 -4.56
C THR A 50 12.78 -11.42 -3.77
N GLU A 51 12.34 -12.48 -3.06
CA GLU A 51 13.27 -13.40 -2.39
C GLU A 51 14.26 -14.04 -3.35
N LYS A 52 13.81 -14.35 -4.57
CA LYS A 52 14.64 -15.01 -5.58
C LYS A 52 15.82 -14.12 -5.97
N GLU A 53 15.56 -12.85 -6.27
CA GLU A 53 16.62 -11.88 -6.60
C GLU A 53 17.64 -11.75 -5.45
N ALA A 54 17.15 -11.67 -4.21
CA ALA A 54 18.03 -11.59 -3.04
C ALA A 54 18.90 -12.85 -2.88
N ARG A 55 18.33 -14.04 -3.05
CA ARG A 55 19.07 -15.32 -2.98
C ARG A 55 20.10 -15.42 -4.09
N ASP A 56 19.70 -15.16 -5.33
CA ASP A 56 20.59 -15.20 -6.50
C ASP A 56 21.76 -14.22 -6.29
N PHE A 57 21.48 -13.02 -5.79
CA PHE A 57 22.51 -12.03 -5.47
C PHE A 57 23.49 -12.50 -4.39
N TYR A 58 23.00 -13.17 -3.34
CA TYR A 58 23.84 -13.75 -2.29
C TYR A 58 24.76 -14.84 -2.84
N PHE A 59 24.26 -15.77 -3.65
CA PHE A 59 25.06 -16.88 -4.15
C PHE A 59 26.17 -16.46 -5.14
N LEU A 60 26.05 -15.27 -5.74
CA LEU A 60 27.12 -14.66 -6.55
C LEU A 60 28.24 -14.06 -5.69
N TRP A 61 28.04 -13.91 -4.38
CA TRP A 61 29.05 -13.36 -3.49
C TRP A 61 30.19 -14.35 -3.25
N LYS A 62 31.44 -13.88 -3.40
CA LYS A 62 32.64 -14.73 -3.23
C LYS A 62 32.77 -15.40 -1.85
N HIS A 63 32.10 -14.87 -0.82
CA HIS A 63 32.14 -15.40 0.55
C HIS A 63 30.90 -16.23 0.94
N ALA A 64 29.98 -16.49 0.00
CA ALA A 64 28.74 -17.23 0.25
C ALA A 64 28.94 -18.65 0.79
N ARG A 65 30.14 -19.22 0.66
CA ARG A 65 30.49 -20.54 1.22
C ARG A 65 30.88 -20.48 2.70
N ALA A 66 31.48 -19.37 3.13
CA ALA A 66 31.97 -19.20 4.49
C ALA A 66 30.87 -18.62 5.40
N PHE A 67 30.05 -17.72 4.86
CA PHE A 67 28.96 -17.10 5.58
C PHE A 67 27.66 -17.87 5.41
N LYS A 68 26.70 -17.59 6.29
CA LYS A 68 25.28 -17.96 6.14
C LYS A 68 24.45 -16.69 6.00
N PHE A 69 23.19 -16.81 5.61
CA PHE A 69 22.31 -15.66 5.38
C PHE A 69 20.87 -15.89 5.82
N GLU A 70 20.19 -14.77 6.07
CA GLU A 70 18.75 -14.68 6.29
C GLU A 70 18.18 -13.60 5.35
N LEU A 71 16.99 -13.85 4.80
CA LEU A 71 16.25 -12.83 4.06
C LEU A 71 15.36 -12.06 5.04
N ILE A 72 15.53 -10.75 5.10
CA ILE A 72 14.80 -9.90 6.03
C ILE A 72 13.73 -9.15 5.24
N PRO A 73 12.43 -9.47 5.42
CA PRO A 73 11.34 -8.73 4.80
C PRO A 73 11.21 -7.35 5.44
N VAL A 74 11.15 -6.31 4.61
CA VAL A 74 10.97 -4.93 5.03
C VAL A 74 9.78 -4.33 4.30
N GLN A 75 8.79 -3.89 5.08
CA GLN A 75 7.62 -3.19 4.57
C GLN A 75 7.82 -1.68 4.68
N TYR A 76 7.42 -0.95 3.64
CA TYR A 76 7.50 0.50 3.60
C TYR A 76 6.37 1.08 2.74
N TRP A 77 5.90 2.27 3.14
CA TRP A 77 4.88 3.00 2.41
C TRP A 77 5.52 3.80 1.28
N VAL A 78 4.96 3.70 0.07
CA VAL A 78 5.36 4.51 -1.07
C VAL A 78 4.14 5.25 -1.60
N THR A 79 4.25 6.54 -1.84
CA THR A 79 3.20 7.31 -2.50
C THR A 79 3.03 6.81 -3.94
N GLY A 80 1.90 6.15 -4.19
CA GLY A 80 1.48 5.67 -5.50
C GLY A 80 0.62 6.69 -6.25
N PRO A 81 0.50 6.55 -7.58
CA PRO A 81 -0.44 7.35 -8.36
C PRO A 81 -1.86 7.13 -7.84
N ASP A 82 -2.69 8.17 -7.90
CA ASP A 82 -4.08 8.01 -7.49
C ASP A 82 -4.78 6.99 -8.40
N PRO A 83 -5.48 6.00 -7.83
CA PRO A 83 -6.23 5.02 -8.61
C PRO A 83 -7.21 5.70 -9.58
N VAL A 84 -7.21 5.24 -10.82
CA VAL A 84 -8.16 5.67 -11.85
C VAL A 84 -9.39 4.79 -11.75
N TYR A 85 -10.51 5.39 -11.38
CA TYR A 85 -11.79 4.67 -11.30
C TYR A 85 -12.60 4.90 -12.58
N PRO A 86 -13.47 3.95 -12.96
CA PRO A 86 -14.48 4.18 -14.00
C PRO A 86 -15.35 5.42 -13.70
N PRO A 87 -15.91 6.11 -14.71
CA PRO A 87 -16.72 7.31 -14.50
C PRO A 87 -17.90 7.14 -13.54
N GLU A 88 -18.52 5.96 -13.54
CA GLU A 88 -19.65 5.56 -12.71
C GLU A 88 -19.29 5.20 -11.27
N HIS A 89 -17.98 5.07 -10.96
CA HIS A 89 -17.54 4.72 -9.62
C HIS A 89 -17.78 5.89 -8.65
N PRO A 90 -18.22 5.64 -7.40
CA PRO A 90 -18.54 6.72 -6.44
C PRO A 90 -17.36 7.67 -6.21
N ARG A 91 -16.11 7.18 -6.20
CA ARG A 91 -14.92 8.03 -6.11
C ARG A 91 -14.68 8.93 -7.34
N SER A 92 -15.04 8.48 -8.54
CA SER A 92 -15.00 9.32 -9.76
C SER A 92 -16.06 10.40 -9.72
N ILE A 93 -17.28 10.05 -9.33
CA ILE A 93 -18.40 11.00 -9.20
C ILE A 93 -18.06 12.07 -8.16
N LEU A 94 -17.59 11.66 -6.97
CA LEU A 94 -17.14 12.59 -5.94
C LEU A 94 -16.01 13.48 -6.46
N ARG A 95 -15.01 12.93 -7.16
CA ARG A 95 -13.92 13.71 -7.75
C ARG A 95 -14.42 14.76 -8.76
N ALA A 96 -15.40 14.41 -9.58
CA ALA A 96 -16.03 15.35 -10.52
C ALA A 96 -16.73 16.49 -9.78
N ILE A 97 -17.49 16.20 -8.72
CA ILE A 97 -18.13 17.21 -7.87
C ILE A 97 -17.08 18.13 -7.23
N LEU A 98 -15.99 17.57 -6.70
CA LEU A 98 -14.90 18.32 -6.09
C LEU A 98 -14.19 19.27 -7.08
N ALA A 99 -14.16 18.92 -8.36
CA ALA A 99 -13.58 19.76 -9.40
C ALA A 99 -14.51 20.90 -9.84
N HIS A 100 -15.83 20.67 -9.91
CA HIS A 100 -16.75 21.55 -10.62
C HIS A 100 -17.74 22.32 -9.73
N GLU A 101 -17.97 21.92 -8.48
CA GLU A 101 -18.95 22.59 -7.60
C GLU A 101 -18.31 23.61 -6.64
N PRO A 102 -19.08 24.56 -6.08
CA PRO A 102 -18.65 25.37 -4.94
C PRO A 102 -18.40 24.55 -3.67
N HIS A 103 -17.52 25.04 -2.80
CA HIS A 103 -17.13 24.35 -1.56
C HIS A 103 -18.31 23.83 -0.70
N PRO A 104 -19.40 24.58 -0.45
CA PRO A 104 -20.53 24.07 0.35
C PRO A 104 -21.23 22.84 -0.25
N VAL A 105 -21.31 22.77 -1.58
CA VAL A 105 -21.88 21.63 -2.31
C VAL A 105 -20.94 20.43 -2.22
N ARG A 106 -19.61 20.66 -2.33
CA ARG A 106 -18.57 19.63 -2.14
C ARG A 106 -18.67 18.97 -0.77
N VAL A 107 -18.84 19.78 0.30
CA VAL A 107 -18.99 19.28 1.67
C VAL A 107 -20.25 18.42 1.79
N THR A 108 -21.37 18.90 1.25
CA THR A 108 -22.65 18.16 1.28
C THR A 108 -22.53 16.81 0.59
N ALA A 109 -21.94 16.76 -0.61
CA ALA A 109 -21.71 15.53 -1.34
C ALA A 109 -20.80 14.56 -0.57
N SER A 110 -19.69 15.07 -0.01
CA SER A 110 -18.76 14.25 0.77
C SER A 110 -19.46 13.60 1.96
N PHE A 111 -20.22 14.36 2.74
CA PHE A 111 -20.93 13.83 3.90
C PHE A 111 -21.95 12.76 3.49
N TRP A 112 -22.71 12.99 2.42
CA TRP A 112 -23.65 12.00 1.88
C TRP A 112 -22.93 10.72 1.39
N PHE A 113 -21.78 10.84 0.71
CA PHE A 113 -20.96 9.69 0.30
C PHE A 113 -20.34 8.90 1.45
N TYR A 114 -20.21 9.49 2.63
CA TYR A 114 -19.68 8.85 3.84
C TYR A 114 -20.73 8.56 4.91
N ASP A 115 -22.02 8.65 4.55
CA ASP A 115 -23.15 8.36 5.45
C ASP A 115 -23.14 9.22 6.73
N GLN A 116 -22.74 10.49 6.57
CA GLN A 116 -22.72 11.46 7.65
C GLN A 116 -23.96 12.35 7.59
N ASP A 117 -24.48 12.72 8.76
CA ASP A 117 -25.64 13.59 8.85
C ASP A 117 -25.33 15.01 8.33
N ILE A 118 -26.03 15.41 7.28
CA ILE A 118 -25.93 16.73 6.63
C ILE A 118 -26.93 17.76 7.18
N SER A 119 -27.95 17.32 7.92
CA SER A 119 -29.06 18.17 8.36
C SER A 119 -28.61 19.24 9.36
N THR A 120 -27.53 18.96 10.09
CA THR A 120 -26.93 19.87 11.07
C THR A 120 -26.00 20.92 10.46
N LEU A 121 -25.56 20.73 9.21
CA LEU A 121 -24.57 21.60 8.56
C LEU A 121 -25.20 22.83 7.92
N TYR A 122 -26.41 22.70 7.38
CA TYR A 122 -27.02 23.72 6.54
C TYR A 122 -28.53 23.82 6.75
N SER A 123 -29.09 25.02 6.52
CA SER A 123 -30.55 25.20 6.50
C SER A 123 -31.20 24.38 5.38
N GLY A 124 -32.46 23.96 5.55
CA GLY A 124 -33.20 23.23 4.52
C GLY A 124 -33.29 23.96 3.17
N LYS A 125 -33.36 25.30 3.17
CA LYS A 125 -33.32 26.12 1.94
C LYS A 125 -31.99 26.00 1.21
N THR A 126 -30.89 25.89 1.97
CA THR A 126 -29.55 25.70 1.42
C THR A 126 -29.37 24.28 0.89
N LEU A 127 -29.81 23.27 1.65
CA LEU A 127 -29.76 21.87 1.21
C LEU A 127 -30.56 21.64 -0.07
N LYS A 128 -31.73 22.29 -0.23
CA LYS A 128 -32.48 22.23 -1.49
C LYS A 128 -31.67 22.72 -2.71
N LYS A 129 -30.92 23.81 -2.55
CA LYS A 129 -30.02 24.29 -3.62
C LYS A 129 -28.86 23.33 -3.88
N HIS A 130 -28.30 22.74 -2.82
CA HIS A 130 -27.24 21.74 -2.96
C HIS A 130 -27.76 20.50 -3.69
N ARG A 131 -28.96 20.02 -3.35
CA ARG A 131 -29.65 18.92 -4.04
C ARG A 131 -29.81 19.19 -5.54
N GLU A 132 -30.32 20.36 -5.92
CA GLU A 132 -30.46 20.75 -7.33
C GLU A 132 -29.12 20.68 -8.08
N ALA A 133 -28.02 21.10 -7.45
CA ALA A 133 -26.68 21.00 -8.02
C ALA A 133 -26.17 19.56 -8.10
N LEU A 134 -26.54 18.69 -7.16
CA LEU A 134 -26.07 17.30 -7.06
C LEU A 134 -26.87 16.32 -7.94
N LEU A 135 -28.12 16.64 -8.27
CA LEU A 135 -28.96 15.82 -9.15
C LEU A 135 -28.35 15.62 -10.54
N LYS A 136 -27.54 16.57 -11.06
CA LYS A 136 -26.83 16.41 -12.33
C LYS A 136 -25.77 15.31 -12.32
N TYR A 137 -25.36 14.86 -11.14
CA TYR A 137 -24.46 13.73 -10.92
C TYR A 137 -25.22 12.45 -10.51
N GLY A 138 -26.56 12.46 -10.58
CA GLY A 138 -27.39 11.33 -10.15
C GLY A 138 -27.51 11.18 -8.63
N ILE A 139 -27.15 12.21 -7.86
CA ILE A 139 -27.21 12.17 -6.40
C ILE A 139 -28.45 12.90 -5.89
N ASP A 140 -29.28 12.17 -5.16
CA ASP A 140 -30.41 12.73 -4.42
C ASP A 140 -30.14 12.61 -2.91
N ILE A 141 -29.83 13.74 -2.28
CA ILE A 141 -29.48 13.81 -0.85
C ILE A 141 -30.68 13.62 0.09
N ASP A 142 -31.91 13.66 -0.42
CA ASP A 142 -33.13 13.39 0.35
C ASP A 142 -33.50 11.89 0.33
N GLN A 143 -32.78 11.09 -0.48
CA GLN A 143 -32.96 9.65 -0.58
C GLN A 143 -31.80 8.93 0.11
N PRO A 144 -32.04 7.71 0.63
CA PRO A 144 -30.96 6.88 1.13
C PRO A 144 -29.95 6.61 0.00
N ARG A 145 -28.67 6.57 0.36
CA ARG A 145 -27.61 6.29 -0.61
C ARG A 145 -27.81 4.90 -1.23
N PRO A 146 -27.89 4.78 -2.56
CA PRO A 146 -27.91 3.49 -3.23
C PRO A 146 -26.63 2.68 -2.97
N GLU A 147 -26.75 1.36 -2.87
CA GLU A 147 -25.61 0.45 -2.60
C GLU A 147 -24.45 0.62 -3.59
N HIS A 148 -24.75 0.86 -4.88
CA HIS A 148 -23.72 1.04 -5.91
C HIS A 148 -22.90 2.33 -5.75
N LEU A 149 -23.34 3.27 -4.91
CA LEU A 149 -22.63 4.50 -4.57
C LEU A 149 -21.94 4.44 -3.21
N GLU A 150 -21.95 3.29 -2.54
CA GLU A 150 -21.24 3.07 -1.29
C GLU A 150 -19.72 3.04 -1.51
N ILE A 151 -18.99 3.93 -0.82
CA ILE A 151 -17.52 3.88 -0.80
C ILE A 151 -17.10 2.85 0.25
N LYS A 152 -16.82 1.64 -0.20
CA LYS A 152 -16.28 0.59 0.67
C LYS A 152 -14.83 0.92 1.04
N PRO A 153 -14.38 0.62 2.28
CA PRO A 153 -12.97 0.67 2.60
C PRO A 153 -12.23 -0.34 1.71
N GLU A 154 -11.41 0.18 0.80
CA GLU A 154 -10.51 -0.66 0.01
C GLU A 154 -9.52 -1.31 0.97
N GLN A 155 -9.52 -2.64 1.02
CA GLN A 155 -8.45 -3.35 1.71
C GLN A 155 -7.13 -2.98 1.03
N PRO A 156 -6.05 -2.70 1.78
CA PRO A 156 -4.75 -2.52 1.18
C PRO A 156 -4.46 -3.77 0.36
N VAL A 157 -4.23 -3.60 -0.95
CA VAL A 157 -3.84 -4.70 -1.83
C VAL A 157 -2.43 -5.12 -1.42
N ILE A 158 -2.34 -6.06 -0.50
CA ILE A 158 -1.11 -6.82 -0.26
C ILE A 158 -1.04 -7.76 -1.47
N GLN A 159 -0.20 -7.43 -2.45
CA GLN A 159 0.17 -8.41 -3.46
C GLN A 159 0.98 -9.49 -2.75
N GLU A 160 0.31 -10.54 -2.27
CA GLU A 160 0.99 -11.74 -1.83
C GLU A 160 1.80 -12.27 -3.03
N PRO A 161 3.11 -12.53 -2.89
CA PRO A 161 3.90 -13.08 -3.97
C PRO A 161 3.27 -14.42 -4.40
N GLU A 162 3.01 -14.57 -5.70
CA GLU A 162 2.45 -15.79 -6.27
C GLU A 162 3.21 -17.02 -5.75
N LYS A 163 2.53 -17.88 -4.99
CA LYS A 163 3.06 -19.20 -4.61
C LYS A 163 3.20 -20.05 -5.87
N ARG A 164 4.34 -19.97 -6.55
CA ARG A 164 4.69 -20.95 -7.58
C ARG A 164 4.94 -22.29 -6.89
N VAL A 165 3.99 -23.21 -7.07
CA VAL A 165 4.11 -24.61 -6.65
C VAL A 165 5.34 -25.20 -7.36
N LEU A 166 6.42 -25.42 -6.60
CA LEU A 166 7.59 -26.12 -7.09
C LEU A 166 7.19 -27.57 -7.41
N THR A 167 7.04 -27.88 -8.70
CA THR A 167 6.90 -29.26 -9.16
C THR A 167 8.26 -29.92 -9.02
N LEU A 168 8.42 -30.81 -8.03
CA LEU A 168 9.59 -31.67 -7.91
C LEU A 168 9.57 -32.66 -9.08
N ILE A 169 10.48 -32.48 -10.04
CA ILE A 169 10.76 -33.48 -11.06
C ILE A 169 11.61 -34.56 -10.38
N LYS A 170 11.08 -35.79 -10.35
CA LYS A 170 11.76 -37.00 -9.83
C LYS A 170 12.86 -37.47 -10.78
#